data_AF-A0A9D3LL42-F1
#
_entry.id   AF-A0A9D3LL42-F1
#
_cell.length_a   1.000
_cell.length_b   1.000
_cell.length_c   1.000
_cell.angle_alpha   90.00
_cell.angle_beta   90.00
_cell.angle_gamma   90.00
#
_symmetry.space_group_name_H-M   'P 1'
#
loop_
_entity.id
_entity.type
_entity.pdbx_description
1 polymer ?
#
loop_
_entity_poly.entity_id
_entity_poly.type
_entity_poly.pdbx_seq_one_letter_code
_entity_poly.pdbx_strand_id
1 'polypeptide(L)'
;MENERVDEATRRRKSGESEGDEVNSDRKRLKTENDSGRSCLDQPMDLRSVYEVVKYEPSHLPAKYYDTDTTEPVSYSLKSLDELLSWKRSEAHPFNVATVPLASRQPALTSGQRKTLVSHDMMGGYLDDRFVQGAESETPYAFYHWQYIDIFNYFSHNMVTVPPVVWTNAAHRHGVLVLGTFITEWTDGGKMCEVFLAEEESYRAAADKLVQIAHCYGFDGWLINIENPLSANAVKNTPLFLRYLTDQMHERVARSRVLWYDSVLENGDLRWQNELNNRNRQEML
;
A
#
# COMPACT_ATOMS: atom_id res chain seq x y z
N MET A 1 -63.41 -1.23 -29.61
CA MET A 1 -63.97 0.04 -29.10
C MET A 1 -62.79 0.85 -28.64
N GLU A 2 -62.04 1.46 -29.57
CA GLU A 2 -62.31 2.79 -30.17
C GLU A 2 -62.37 3.86 -29.07
N ASN A 3 -61.36 4.70 -28.95
CA ASN A 3 -61.23 6.03 -29.61
C ASN A 3 -61.27 7.07 -28.46
N GLU A 4 -60.65 8.24 -28.45
CA GLU A 4 -59.83 8.99 -29.41
C GLU A 4 -59.26 10.22 -28.66
N ARG A 5 -58.09 10.68 -29.12
CA ARG A 5 -57.69 12.07 -29.46
C ARG A 5 -57.86 13.23 -28.46
N VAL A 6 -56.75 13.89 -28.08
CA VAL A 6 -56.07 15.06 -28.74
C VAL A 6 -56.79 16.37 -28.42
N ASP A 7 -56.09 17.34 -27.81
CA ASP A 7 -55.89 18.65 -28.46
C ASP A 7 -54.90 19.58 -27.74
N GLU A 8 -54.34 20.44 -28.58
CA GLU A 8 -53.11 21.22 -28.54
C GLU A 8 -53.37 22.71 -28.18
N ALA A 9 -52.28 23.47 -27.95
CA ALA A 9 -52.06 24.87 -28.36
C ALA A 9 -51.73 25.93 -27.27
N THR A 10 -50.43 26.17 -27.13
CA THR A 10 -49.69 27.45 -27.37
C THR A 10 -50.45 28.79 -27.34
N ARG A 11 -49.94 29.77 -26.55
CA ARG A 11 -49.84 31.18 -26.99
C ARG A 11 -48.78 32.01 -26.23
N ARG A 12 -48.22 32.96 -26.98
CA ARG A 12 -46.99 33.76 -26.82
C ARG A 12 -47.32 35.24 -26.47
N ARG A 13 -46.26 36.00 -26.08
CA ARG A 13 -46.05 37.48 -26.13
C ARG A 13 -46.66 38.28 -24.95
N LYS A 14 -46.09 39.40 -24.45
CA LYS A 14 -45.17 40.40 -25.04
C LYS A 14 -44.55 41.30 -23.95
N SER A 15 -43.46 41.97 -24.35
CA SER A 15 -42.66 43.04 -23.74
C SER A 15 -43.38 44.36 -23.46
N GLY A 16 -42.76 45.21 -22.62
CA GLY A 16 -43.03 46.65 -22.50
C GLY A 16 -41.88 47.38 -21.79
N GLU A 17 -41.12 48.17 -22.54
CA GLU A 17 -40.20 49.23 -22.09
C GLU A 17 -40.95 50.58 -22.04
N SER A 18 -40.48 51.52 -21.22
CA SER A 18 -40.62 52.96 -21.47
C SER A 18 -39.57 53.77 -20.70
N GLU A 19 -38.84 54.60 -21.46
CA GLU A 19 -37.80 55.57 -21.08
C GLU A 19 -38.37 56.84 -20.41
N GLY A 20 -37.48 57.69 -19.84
CA GLY A 20 -37.78 59.09 -19.53
C GLY A 20 -36.74 59.84 -18.66
N ASP A 21 -35.73 60.39 -19.32
CA ASP A 21 -35.06 61.70 -19.17
C ASP A 21 -34.21 62.17 -17.96
N GLU A 22 -33.18 62.93 -18.38
CA GLU A 22 -31.99 63.57 -17.78
C GLU A 22 -32.19 64.54 -16.60
N VAL A 23 -31.13 64.77 -15.80
CA VAL A 23 -30.40 66.07 -15.66
C VAL A 23 -29.24 65.96 -14.63
N ASN A 24 -28.20 66.76 -14.89
CA ASN A 24 -26.82 66.78 -14.42
C ASN A 24 -26.56 67.46 -13.04
N SER A 25 -25.34 67.25 -12.51
CA SER A 25 -24.52 68.10 -11.62
C SER A 25 -24.38 67.80 -10.10
N ASP A 26 -23.17 67.33 -9.76
CA ASP A 26 -22.17 67.84 -8.80
C ASP A 26 -22.49 68.24 -7.33
N ARG A 27 -21.59 67.74 -6.45
CA ARG A 27 -21.08 68.25 -5.14
C ARG A 27 -21.80 67.93 -3.81
N LYS A 28 -21.17 67.00 -3.07
CA LYS A 28 -20.67 67.06 -1.66
C LYS A 28 -21.44 67.98 -0.67
N ARG A 29 -22.02 67.43 0.43
CA ARG A 29 -21.38 67.11 1.74
C ARG A 29 -22.42 67.06 2.90
N LEU A 30 -22.15 66.16 3.86
CA LEU A 30 -22.53 66.11 5.30
C LEU A 30 -23.83 65.42 5.79
N LYS A 31 -23.60 64.22 6.36
CA LYS A 31 -24.09 63.59 7.62
C LYS A 31 -25.60 63.64 7.95
N THR A 32 -26.20 62.47 8.21
CA THR A 32 -26.55 61.96 9.57
C THR A 32 -26.96 60.48 9.46
N GLU A 33 -26.75 59.74 10.55
CA GLU A 33 -26.79 58.28 10.74
C GLU A 33 -28.16 57.62 10.51
N ASN A 34 -28.17 56.38 10.00
CA ASN A 34 -28.97 55.32 10.62
C ASN A 34 -28.50 53.90 10.25
N ASP A 35 -28.53 53.09 11.29
CA ASP A 35 -28.14 51.71 11.52
C ASP A 35 -28.71 50.67 10.53
N SER A 36 -27.85 49.77 10.03
CA SER A 36 -28.15 48.32 9.91
C SER A 36 -27.02 47.57 9.19
N GLY A 37 -26.36 46.63 9.88
CA GLY A 37 -25.64 45.51 9.26
C GLY A 37 -24.14 45.44 9.51
N ARG A 38 -23.70 45.16 10.75
CA ARG A 38 -22.34 44.67 10.98
C ARG A 38 -22.23 43.22 10.49
N SER A 39 -21.70 43.05 9.28
CA SER A 39 -21.19 41.79 8.78
C SER A 39 -19.92 41.39 9.54
N CYS A 40 -19.75 40.09 9.79
CA CYS A 40 -18.70 39.49 10.64
C CYS A 40 -17.27 39.54 10.07
N LEU A 41 -16.95 40.47 9.18
CA LEU A 41 -15.72 40.42 8.37
C LEU A 41 -14.63 41.44 8.69
N ASP A 42 -14.81 42.29 9.71
CA ASP A 42 -13.76 43.22 10.13
C ASP A 42 -13.12 42.78 11.46
N GLN A 43 -12.28 41.74 11.38
CA GLN A 43 -11.18 41.58 12.32
C GLN A 43 -9.87 41.92 11.60
N PRO A 44 -8.96 42.72 12.19
CA PRO A 44 -7.64 42.90 11.62
C PRO A 44 -6.91 41.56 11.72
N MET A 45 -6.80 40.85 10.59
CA MET A 45 -5.89 39.71 10.48
C MET A 45 -4.48 40.22 10.73
N ASP A 46 -3.83 39.68 11.77
CA ASP A 46 -2.39 39.76 11.95
C ASP A 46 -1.74 39.11 10.70
N LEU A 47 -1.32 39.95 9.75
CA LEU A 47 -0.64 39.58 8.52
C LEU A 47 0.80 39.15 8.85
N ARG A 48 0.92 38.06 9.61
CA ARG A 48 2.06 37.16 9.50
C ARG A 48 1.64 36.00 8.62
N SER A 49 1.45 36.29 7.34
CA SER A 49 1.45 35.26 6.31
C SER A 49 2.79 34.55 6.41
N VAL A 50 2.78 33.33 6.97
CA VAL A 50 3.90 32.42 6.89
C VAL A 50 3.99 32.01 5.42
N TYR A 51 4.80 32.74 4.65
CA TYR A 51 5.21 32.27 3.35
C TYR A 51 6.17 31.10 3.59
N GLU A 52 5.65 29.88 3.54
CA GLU A 52 6.50 28.71 3.48
C GLU A 52 7.20 28.75 2.12
N VAL A 53 8.46 29.18 2.13
CA VAL A 53 9.31 29.14 0.95
C VAL A 53 9.67 27.68 0.73
N VAL A 54 8.92 26.98 -0.12
CA VAL A 54 9.27 25.65 -0.60
C VAL A 54 10.53 25.78 -1.44
N LYS A 55 11.68 25.44 -0.86
CA LYS A 55 12.93 25.31 -1.60
C LYS A 55 12.93 23.95 -2.27
N TYR A 56 12.93 23.95 -3.60
CA TYR A 56 13.14 22.74 -4.38
C TYR A 56 14.62 22.38 -4.35
N GLU A 57 15.01 21.58 -3.36
CA GLU A 57 16.32 20.93 -3.35
C GLU A 57 16.25 19.66 -4.21
N PRO A 58 17.30 19.34 -4.99
CA PRO A 58 17.38 18.06 -5.68
C PRO A 58 17.21 16.93 -4.68
N SER A 59 16.35 15.96 -4.99
CA SER A 59 16.21 14.76 -4.16
C SER A 59 17.58 14.11 -3.95
N HIS A 60 17.98 13.93 -2.69
CA HIS A 60 19.19 13.19 -2.32
C HIS A 60 19.04 11.67 -2.46
N LEU A 61 17.87 11.19 -2.86
CA LEU A 61 17.60 9.76 -2.92
C LEU A 61 18.12 9.15 -4.22
N PRO A 62 18.68 7.92 -4.17
CA PRO A 62 19.16 7.21 -5.34
C PRO A 62 18.10 7.09 -6.46
N ALA A 63 18.56 7.01 -7.71
CA ALA A 63 17.68 6.91 -8.88
C ALA A 63 16.71 5.71 -8.83
N LYS A 64 17.04 4.64 -8.10
CA LYS A 64 16.18 3.46 -7.94
C LYS A 64 14.80 3.72 -7.31
N TYR A 65 14.62 4.87 -6.64
CA TYR A 65 13.36 5.25 -6.01
C TYR A 65 12.44 6.05 -6.95
N TYR A 66 12.90 6.34 -8.16
CA TYR A 66 12.16 7.12 -9.14
C TYR A 66 12.01 6.32 -10.43
N ASP A 67 10.85 6.42 -11.04
CA ASP A 67 10.61 5.90 -12.37
C ASP A 67 11.49 6.65 -13.39
N THR A 68 12.09 5.92 -14.33
CA THR A 68 13.09 6.49 -15.25
C THR A 68 12.52 7.48 -16.24
N ASP A 69 11.22 7.36 -16.54
CA ASP A 69 10.58 8.10 -17.62
C ASP A 69 9.81 9.29 -17.04
N THR A 70 9.12 9.08 -15.92
CA THR A 70 8.26 10.09 -15.28
C THR A 70 8.94 10.85 -14.16
N THR A 71 10.05 10.32 -13.60
CA THR A 71 10.71 10.82 -12.37
C THR A 71 9.83 10.79 -11.12
N GLU A 72 8.69 10.11 -11.19
CA GLU A 72 7.78 9.96 -10.05
C GLU A 72 8.31 8.93 -9.05
N PRO A 73 8.04 9.11 -7.75
CA PRO A 73 8.46 8.16 -6.74
C PRO A 73 7.75 6.81 -6.87
N VAL A 74 8.51 5.73 -6.75
CA VAL A 74 8.01 4.36 -6.92
C VAL A 74 8.37 3.44 -5.76
N SER A 75 7.52 2.44 -5.56
CA SER A 75 7.82 1.24 -4.78
C SER A 75 8.68 0.29 -5.61
N TYR A 76 9.54 -0.46 -4.94
CA TYR A 76 10.51 -1.36 -5.57
C TYR A 76 10.72 -2.63 -4.73
N SER A 77 11.25 -3.66 -5.37
CA SER A 77 11.64 -4.94 -4.76
C SER A 77 13.15 -5.03 -4.58
N LEU A 78 13.61 -5.98 -3.76
CA LEU A 78 15.03 -6.37 -3.70
C LEU A 78 15.19 -7.70 -4.44
N LYS A 79 16.15 -7.75 -5.35
CA LYS A 79 16.32 -8.86 -6.31
C LYS A 79 17.33 -9.91 -5.86
N SER A 80 18.14 -9.61 -4.84
CA SER A 80 19.20 -10.50 -4.37
C SER A 80 19.39 -10.47 -2.86
N LEU A 81 20.09 -11.48 -2.34
CA LEU A 81 20.45 -11.55 -0.93
C LEU A 81 21.36 -10.37 -0.53
N ASP A 82 22.26 -9.95 -1.40
CA ASP A 82 23.14 -8.81 -1.16
C ASP A 82 22.35 -7.50 -1.04
N GLU A 83 21.32 -7.29 -1.87
CA GLU A 83 20.43 -6.13 -1.75
C GLU A 83 19.65 -6.16 -0.43
N LEU A 84 19.18 -7.34 0.00
CA LEU A 84 18.52 -7.50 1.31
C LEU A 84 19.48 -7.18 2.47
N LEU A 85 20.67 -7.77 2.47
CA LEU A 85 21.64 -7.62 3.56
C LEU A 85 22.24 -6.21 3.61
N SER A 86 22.37 -5.55 2.46
CA SER A 86 22.87 -4.16 2.37
C SER A 86 21.80 -3.11 2.69
N TRP A 87 20.51 -3.47 2.72
CA TRP A 87 19.42 -2.54 3.02
C TRP A 87 19.62 -1.85 4.37
N LYS A 88 19.39 -0.52 4.42
CA LYS A 88 19.50 0.28 5.64
C LYS A 88 18.27 1.15 5.82
N ARG A 89 17.80 1.27 7.07
CA ARG A 89 16.71 2.17 7.45
C ARG A 89 16.99 3.63 7.07
N SER A 90 18.24 4.08 7.13
CA SER A 90 18.63 5.44 6.73
C SER A 90 18.42 5.73 5.24
N GLU A 91 18.32 4.68 4.42
CA GLU A 91 18.06 4.76 2.98
C GLU A 91 16.59 4.47 2.66
N ALA A 92 15.76 4.16 3.67
CA ALA A 92 14.34 3.94 3.49
C ALA A 92 13.65 5.26 3.16
N HIS A 93 12.86 5.26 2.09
CA HIS A 93 12.22 6.48 1.62
C HIS A 93 10.87 6.69 2.33
N PRO A 94 10.60 7.89 2.87
CA PRO A 94 9.30 8.24 3.45
C PRO A 94 8.07 7.99 2.56
N PHE A 95 8.16 8.12 1.23
CA PHE A 95 7.01 7.92 0.33
C PHE A 95 6.50 6.48 0.32
N ASN A 96 7.35 5.50 0.63
CA ASN A 96 6.98 4.09 0.68
C ASN A 96 6.53 3.65 2.09
N VAL A 97 6.47 4.56 3.06
CA VAL A 97 6.00 4.25 4.43
C VAL A 97 4.49 4.39 4.48
N ALA A 98 3.80 3.33 4.91
CA ALA A 98 2.36 3.35 5.11
C ALA A 98 1.97 4.39 6.18
N THR A 99 0.97 5.21 5.87
CA THR A 99 0.47 6.29 6.75
C THR A 99 -0.88 5.95 7.35
N VAL A 100 -1.56 4.93 6.84
CA VAL A 100 -2.83 4.44 7.37
C VAL A 100 -2.56 3.30 8.36
N PRO A 101 -2.90 3.46 9.65
CA PRO A 101 -2.78 2.37 10.61
C PRO A 101 -3.83 1.30 10.35
N LEU A 102 -3.53 0.05 10.71
CA LEU A 102 -4.46 -1.08 10.58
C LEU A 102 -5.76 -0.82 11.38
N ALA A 103 -6.87 -0.65 10.66
CA ALA A 103 -8.17 -0.43 11.26
C ALA A 103 -8.68 -1.68 11.99
N SER A 104 -9.48 -1.45 13.04
CA SER A 104 -10.24 -2.53 13.66
C SER A 104 -11.46 -2.86 12.81
N ARG A 105 -11.75 -4.15 12.64
CA ARG A 105 -12.95 -4.59 11.91
C ARG A 105 -14.21 -4.46 12.77
N GLN A 106 -15.31 -4.15 12.09
CA GLN A 106 -16.65 -4.12 12.67
C GLN A 106 -17.61 -4.92 11.77
N PRO A 107 -18.18 -6.05 12.26
CA PRO A 107 -17.90 -6.68 13.55
C PRO A 107 -16.46 -7.19 13.65
N ALA A 108 -15.95 -7.36 14.87
CA ALA A 108 -14.65 -7.97 15.09
C ALA A 108 -14.62 -9.40 14.53
N LEU A 109 -13.47 -9.81 13.99
CA LEU A 109 -13.28 -11.19 13.53
C LEU A 109 -13.43 -12.15 14.70
N THR A 110 -14.32 -13.13 14.56
CA THR A 110 -14.49 -14.14 15.59
C THR A 110 -13.31 -15.09 15.62
N SER A 111 -12.87 -15.48 16.82
CA SER A 111 -11.82 -16.49 16.98
C SER A 111 -12.28 -17.83 16.40
N GLY A 112 -11.40 -18.52 15.68
CA GLY A 112 -11.68 -19.84 15.09
C GLY A 112 -12.41 -19.83 13.74
N GLN A 113 -12.73 -18.66 13.17
CA GLN A 113 -13.22 -18.58 11.80
C GLN A 113 -12.13 -18.92 10.78
N ARG A 114 -12.56 -19.54 9.66
CA ARG A 114 -11.72 -19.72 8.49
C ARG A 114 -11.33 -18.36 7.94
N LYS A 115 -10.06 -18.22 7.57
CA LYS A 115 -9.54 -16.99 6.99
C LYS A 115 -9.36 -17.13 5.49
N THR A 116 -9.56 -16.03 4.78
CA THR A 116 -9.35 -15.95 3.33
C THR A 116 -8.13 -15.07 3.05
N LEU A 117 -7.21 -15.58 2.25
CA LEU A 117 -6.08 -14.82 1.72
C LEU A 117 -6.31 -14.58 0.22
N VAL A 118 -6.06 -13.36 -0.24
CA VAL A 118 -5.92 -13.04 -1.67
C VAL A 118 -4.44 -12.79 -1.96
N SER A 119 -3.88 -13.52 -2.91
CA SER A 119 -2.53 -13.28 -3.42
C SER A 119 -2.63 -12.49 -4.72
N HIS A 120 -2.15 -11.26 -4.70
CA HIS A 120 -2.09 -10.37 -5.86
C HIS A 120 -0.80 -10.65 -6.63
N ASP A 121 -0.89 -11.59 -7.57
CA ASP A 121 0.17 -11.94 -8.52
C ASP A 121 -0.19 -11.45 -9.92
N MET A 122 -0.37 -10.13 -10.06
CA MET A 122 -0.80 -9.54 -11.32
C MET A 122 0.41 -9.23 -12.21
N MET A 123 0.65 -10.11 -13.19
CA MET A 123 1.68 -9.95 -14.23
C MET A 123 3.08 -9.65 -13.67
N GLY A 124 3.45 -10.28 -12.55
CA GLY A 124 4.76 -10.08 -11.91
C GLY A 124 4.86 -8.85 -11.00
N GLY A 125 3.77 -8.11 -10.78
CA GLY A 125 3.70 -7.00 -9.84
C GLY A 125 4.44 -5.74 -10.30
N TYR A 126 4.37 -4.70 -9.46
CA TYR A 126 4.92 -3.36 -9.66
C TYR A 126 4.54 -2.77 -11.03
N LEU A 127 3.26 -2.85 -11.38
CA LEU A 127 2.70 -2.23 -12.58
C LEU A 127 2.37 -0.77 -12.27
N ASP A 128 1.17 -0.29 -12.59
CA ASP A 128 0.69 1.05 -12.22
C ASP A 128 0.67 1.27 -10.71
N ASP A 129 0.54 0.18 -9.94
CA ASP A 129 0.53 0.20 -8.48
C ASP A 129 1.90 0.45 -7.85
N ARG A 130 2.99 0.50 -8.64
CA ARG A 130 4.31 0.93 -8.15
C ARG A 130 4.35 2.41 -7.82
N PHE A 131 3.54 3.24 -8.49
CA PHE A 131 3.53 4.68 -8.28
C PHE A 131 2.84 5.00 -6.95
N VAL A 132 3.58 5.60 -6.02
CA VAL A 132 3.12 5.77 -4.63
C VAL A 132 1.90 6.69 -4.49
N GLN A 133 1.64 7.52 -5.50
CA GLN A 133 0.53 8.47 -5.55
C GLN A 133 -0.53 8.08 -6.60
N GLY A 134 -0.47 6.85 -7.10
CA GLY A 134 -1.30 6.37 -8.21
C GLY A 134 -0.71 6.73 -9.57
N ALA A 135 -1.32 6.20 -10.62
CA ALA A 135 -0.94 6.41 -12.00
C ALA A 135 -2.16 6.81 -12.84
N GLU A 136 -1.93 7.52 -13.94
CA GLU A 136 -2.97 7.80 -14.93
C GLU A 136 -3.22 6.53 -15.76
N SER A 137 -4.24 5.77 -15.36
CA SER A 137 -4.63 4.51 -15.99
C SER A 137 -6.14 4.48 -16.16
N GLU A 138 -6.61 4.10 -17.36
CA GLU A 138 -8.05 3.98 -17.64
C GLU A 138 -8.68 2.77 -16.93
N THR A 139 -7.89 1.71 -16.73
CA THR A 139 -8.37 0.43 -16.18
C THR A 139 -7.40 -0.11 -15.11
N PRO A 140 -7.13 0.64 -14.03
CA PRO A 140 -6.25 0.18 -12.98
C PRO A 140 -6.86 -1.04 -12.29
N TYR A 141 -6.01 -1.96 -11.84
CA TYR A 141 -6.48 -3.02 -10.98
C TYR A 141 -6.94 -2.43 -9.64
N ALA A 142 -8.24 -2.56 -9.37
CA ALA A 142 -8.85 -2.08 -8.14
C ALA A 142 -9.54 -3.23 -7.42
N PHE A 143 -9.17 -3.45 -6.16
CA PHE A 143 -9.80 -4.44 -5.31
C PHE A 143 -10.82 -3.77 -4.37
N TYR A 144 -12.08 -4.24 -4.41
CA TYR A 144 -13.19 -3.64 -3.65
C TYR A 144 -13.68 -4.53 -2.50
N HIS A 145 -13.39 -5.82 -2.54
CA HIS A 145 -14.00 -6.84 -1.69
C HIS A 145 -13.23 -7.11 -0.39
N TRP A 146 -12.66 -6.06 0.20
CA TRP A 146 -11.84 -6.13 1.41
C TRP A 146 -12.56 -6.78 2.61
N GLN A 147 -13.89 -6.68 2.67
CA GLN A 147 -14.70 -7.27 3.74
C GLN A 147 -14.70 -8.80 3.74
N TYR A 148 -14.31 -9.45 2.64
CA TYR A 148 -14.36 -10.91 2.47
C TYR A 148 -13.00 -11.60 2.63
N ILE A 149 -11.93 -10.83 2.81
CA ILE A 149 -10.58 -11.37 2.96
C ILE A 149 -10.00 -10.95 4.30
N ASP A 150 -9.06 -11.69 4.84
CA ASP A 150 -8.36 -11.37 6.09
C ASP A 150 -6.94 -10.88 5.82
N ILE A 151 -6.34 -11.38 4.75
CA ILE A 151 -4.96 -11.14 4.36
C ILE A 151 -4.91 -10.85 2.87
N PHE A 152 -4.18 -9.80 2.51
CA PHE A 152 -3.79 -9.49 1.14
C PHE A 152 -2.28 -9.68 1.02
N ASN A 153 -1.85 -10.61 0.18
CA ASN A 153 -0.44 -10.82 -0.11
C ASN A 153 -0.08 -10.13 -1.42
N TYR A 154 0.90 -9.23 -1.39
CA TYR A 154 1.47 -8.68 -2.61
C TYR A 154 2.56 -9.63 -3.11
N PHE A 155 2.34 -10.21 -4.29
CA PHE A 155 3.19 -11.24 -4.84
C PHE A 155 3.94 -10.72 -6.08
N SER A 156 5.22 -11.06 -6.15
CA SER A 156 6.03 -10.92 -7.34
C SER A 156 7.10 -12.01 -7.33
N HIS A 157 7.75 -12.23 -8.46
CA HIS A 157 8.87 -13.16 -8.60
C HIS A 157 10.23 -12.53 -8.26
N ASN A 158 10.23 -11.42 -7.51
CA ASN A 158 11.46 -10.83 -6.97
C ASN A 158 11.72 -11.38 -5.56
N MET A 159 12.99 -11.65 -5.26
CA MET A 159 13.40 -12.30 -4.00
C MET A 159 12.74 -11.69 -2.75
N VAL A 160 12.75 -10.36 -2.64
CA VAL A 160 12.06 -9.63 -1.59
C VAL A 160 11.07 -8.68 -2.22
N THR A 161 9.80 -9.03 -2.11
CA THR A 161 8.67 -8.24 -2.58
C THR A 161 8.13 -7.39 -1.44
N VAL A 162 8.40 -6.09 -1.48
CA VAL A 162 7.81 -5.09 -0.58
C VAL A 162 6.48 -4.61 -1.16
N PRO A 163 5.34 -4.77 -0.46
CA PRO A 163 4.05 -4.29 -0.97
C PRO A 163 4.10 -2.78 -1.25
N PRO A 164 3.66 -2.33 -2.43
CA PRO A 164 3.51 -0.92 -2.68
C PRO A 164 2.63 -0.25 -1.63
N VAL A 165 3.02 0.94 -1.20
CA VAL A 165 2.38 1.66 -0.07
C VAL A 165 0.87 1.88 -0.28
N VAL A 166 0.45 1.99 -1.53
CA VAL A 166 -0.96 2.14 -1.92
C VAL A 166 -1.80 0.95 -1.47
N TRP A 167 -1.26 -0.28 -1.59
CA TRP A 167 -1.94 -1.50 -1.15
C TRP A 167 -1.99 -1.61 0.35
N THR A 168 -0.88 -1.34 1.04
CA THR A 168 -0.83 -1.33 2.51
C THR A 168 -1.84 -0.35 3.09
N ASN A 169 -1.86 0.88 2.58
CA ASN A 169 -2.79 1.91 3.03
C ASN A 169 -4.26 1.54 2.76
N ALA A 170 -4.55 0.99 1.57
CA ALA A 170 -5.91 0.57 1.21
C ALA A 170 -6.39 -0.57 2.13
N ALA A 171 -5.64 -1.65 2.24
CA ALA A 171 -5.97 -2.80 3.06
C ALA A 171 -6.11 -2.43 4.55
N HIS A 172 -5.19 -1.63 5.09
CA HIS A 172 -5.25 -1.16 6.47
C HIS A 172 -6.51 -0.37 6.78
N ARG A 173 -6.96 0.49 5.86
CA ARG A 173 -8.23 1.22 6.00
C ARG A 173 -9.42 0.26 6.19
N HIS A 174 -9.35 -0.92 5.59
CA HIS A 174 -10.36 -1.97 5.70
C HIS A 174 -10.05 -3.04 6.77
N GLY A 175 -9.00 -2.83 7.58
CA GLY A 175 -8.61 -3.76 8.64
C GLY A 175 -8.12 -5.12 8.11
N VAL A 176 -7.54 -5.14 6.91
CA VAL A 176 -6.95 -6.31 6.25
C VAL A 176 -5.43 -6.26 6.45
N LEU A 177 -4.81 -7.39 6.79
CA LEU A 177 -3.36 -7.47 6.90
C LEU A 177 -2.72 -7.52 5.51
N VAL A 178 -1.57 -6.87 5.34
CA VAL A 178 -0.80 -6.92 4.09
C VAL A 178 0.53 -7.62 4.30
N LEU A 179 0.80 -8.63 3.47
CA LEU A 179 2.07 -9.34 3.46
C LEU A 179 2.86 -9.01 2.21
N GLY A 180 4.18 -8.88 2.38
CA GLY A 180 5.13 -9.01 1.29
C GLY A 180 5.44 -10.48 1.02
N THR A 181 6.21 -10.74 -0.04
CA THR A 181 6.66 -12.08 -0.40
C THR A 181 8.18 -12.17 -0.29
N PHE A 182 8.69 -13.19 0.39
CA PHE A 182 10.09 -13.61 0.30
C PHE A 182 10.14 -14.93 -0.47
N ILE A 183 10.71 -14.91 -1.67
CA ILE A 183 10.68 -16.06 -2.58
C ILE A 183 12.07 -16.43 -3.08
N THR A 184 12.33 -17.72 -3.22
CA THR A 184 13.51 -18.24 -3.91
C THR A 184 13.04 -19.15 -5.03
N GLU A 185 13.44 -18.83 -6.26
CA GLU A 185 13.07 -19.60 -7.45
C GLU A 185 14.28 -19.78 -8.36
N TRP A 186 14.21 -20.78 -9.24
CA TRP A 186 15.20 -21.03 -10.29
C TRP A 186 16.60 -21.36 -9.74
N THR A 187 17.58 -21.46 -10.63
CA THR A 187 18.95 -21.82 -10.27
C THR A 187 19.58 -20.87 -9.25
N ASP A 188 19.27 -19.57 -9.34
CA ASP A 188 19.87 -18.57 -8.47
C ASP A 188 19.23 -18.56 -7.07
N GLY A 189 17.91 -18.78 -6.97
CA GLY A 189 17.25 -18.97 -5.68
C GLY A 189 17.81 -20.15 -4.90
N GLY A 190 18.09 -21.27 -5.59
CA GLY A 190 18.71 -22.45 -4.95
C GLY A 190 20.09 -22.14 -4.35
N LYS A 191 20.93 -21.39 -5.07
CA LYS A 191 22.24 -20.94 -4.53
C LYS A 191 22.05 -20.03 -3.32
N MET A 192 21.07 -19.13 -3.37
CA MET A 192 20.79 -18.21 -2.28
C MET A 192 20.33 -18.95 -1.02
N CYS A 193 19.45 -19.95 -1.15
CA CYS A 193 19.04 -20.82 -0.04
C CYS A 193 20.24 -21.42 0.67
N GLU A 194 21.19 -21.99 -0.08
CA GLU A 194 22.39 -22.59 0.51
C GLU A 194 23.28 -21.57 1.24
N VAL A 195 23.20 -20.29 0.89
CA VAL A 195 23.94 -19.22 1.56
C VAL A 195 23.21 -18.75 2.82
N PHE A 196 21.95 -18.32 2.72
CA PHE A 196 21.27 -17.71 3.87
C PHE A 196 20.84 -18.75 4.90
N LEU A 197 20.61 -20.01 4.51
CA LEU A 197 20.31 -21.12 5.42
C LEU A 197 21.57 -21.91 5.83
N ALA A 198 22.78 -21.44 5.51
CA ALA A 198 24.02 -22.14 5.84
C ALA A 198 24.21 -22.31 7.35
N GLU A 199 24.00 -21.23 8.10
CA GLU A 199 24.28 -21.16 9.53
C GLU A 199 23.38 -20.13 10.22
N GLU A 200 23.41 -20.16 11.56
CA GLU A 200 22.54 -19.34 12.40
C GLU A 200 22.71 -17.83 12.20
N GLU A 201 23.95 -17.37 12.12
CA GLU A 201 24.26 -15.96 11.85
C GLU A 201 23.60 -15.50 10.53
N SER A 202 23.70 -16.31 9.48
CA SER A 202 23.22 -16.00 8.13
C SER A 202 21.70 -15.91 8.05
N TYR A 203 20.98 -16.90 8.60
CA TYR A 203 19.51 -16.86 8.52
C TYR A 203 18.92 -15.79 9.44
N ARG A 204 19.57 -15.51 10.57
CA ARG A 204 19.16 -14.42 11.47
C ARG A 204 19.38 -13.06 10.80
N ALA A 205 20.51 -12.86 10.12
CA ALA A 205 20.79 -11.63 9.40
C ALA A 205 19.74 -11.35 8.30
N ALA A 206 19.36 -12.37 7.53
CA ALA A 206 18.30 -12.25 6.53
C ALA A 206 16.94 -11.94 7.20
N ALA A 207 16.56 -12.69 8.23
CA ALA A 207 15.31 -12.48 8.97
C ALA A 207 15.22 -11.07 9.58
N ASP A 208 16.30 -10.59 10.21
CA ASP A 208 16.34 -9.27 10.83
C ASP A 208 16.11 -8.16 9.80
N LYS A 209 16.63 -8.32 8.58
CA LYS A 209 16.37 -7.36 7.48
C LYS A 209 14.92 -7.39 7.04
N LEU A 210 14.33 -8.58 6.87
CA LEU A 210 12.91 -8.72 6.55
C LEU A 210 12.03 -8.06 7.63
N VAL A 211 12.36 -8.22 8.91
CA VAL A 211 11.62 -7.57 10.01
C VAL A 211 11.82 -6.06 9.99
N GLN A 212 13.04 -5.58 9.79
CA GLN A 212 13.33 -4.15 9.70
C GLN A 212 12.57 -3.48 8.54
N ILE A 213 12.50 -4.14 7.38
CA ILE A 213 11.78 -3.65 6.20
C ILE A 213 10.28 -3.58 6.49
N ALA A 214 9.67 -4.66 6.99
CA ALA A 214 8.25 -4.69 7.34
C ALA A 214 7.89 -3.62 8.38
N HIS A 215 8.68 -3.51 9.44
CA HIS A 215 8.49 -2.50 10.47
C HIS A 215 8.71 -1.06 9.95
N CYS A 216 9.65 -0.86 9.03
CA CYS A 216 9.94 0.46 8.48
C CYS A 216 8.84 0.95 7.52
N TYR A 217 8.38 0.10 6.62
CA TYR A 217 7.36 0.46 5.63
C TYR A 217 5.93 0.25 6.13
N GLY A 218 5.76 -0.43 7.27
CA GLY A 218 4.50 -0.51 8.00
C GLY A 218 3.53 -1.54 7.44
N PHE A 219 4.01 -2.66 6.89
CA PHE A 219 3.17 -3.81 6.51
C PHE A 219 3.36 -4.99 7.48
N ASP A 220 2.47 -5.98 7.41
CA ASP A 220 2.20 -6.90 8.52
C ASP A 220 2.97 -8.22 8.46
N GLY A 221 3.91 -8.38 7.55
CA GLY A 221 4.81 -9.54 7.50
C GLY A 221 4.93 -10.18 6.13
N TRP A 222 5.10 -11.50 6.10
CA TRP A 222 5.70 -12.18 4.95
C TRP A 222 5.03 -13.50 4.62
N LEU A 223 4.77 -13.72 3.33
CA LEU A 223 4.69 -15.06 2.73
C LEU A 223 6.11 -15.52 2.39
N ILE A 224 6.53 -16.64 2.93
CA ILE A 224 7.80 -17.31 2.62
C ILE A 224 7.51 -18.43 1.63
N ASN A 225 8.06 -18.32 0.43
CA ASN A 225 7.91 -19.32 -0.62
C ASN A 225 9.27 -19.81 -1.12
N ILE A 226 9.71 -20.98 -0.66
CA ILE A 226 10.98 -21.58 -1.09
C ILE A 226 10.70 -22.58 -2.20
N GLU A 227 10.87 -22.17 -3.46
CA GLU A 227 10.60 -23.00 -4.65
C GLU A 227 11.89 -23.66 -5.17
N ASN A 228 12.74 -24.12 -4.26
CA ASN A 228 14.01 -24.76 -4.56
C ASN A 228 14.24 -25.99 -3.68
N PRO A 229 14.81 -27.09 -4.23
CA PRO A 229 15.31 -28.17 -3.40
C PRO A 229 16.45 -27.65 -2.51
N LEU A 230 16.54 -28.19 -1.30
CA LEU A 230 17.49 -27.78 -0.27
C LEU A 230 18.46 -28.90 0.07
N SER A 231 19.69 -28.55 0.40
CA SER A 231 20.63 -29.48 1.04
C SER A 231 20.13 -29.92 2.42
N ALA A 232 20.66 -31.03 2.92
CA ALA A 232 20.35 -31.53 4.26
C ALA A 232 20.66 -30.50 5.37
N ASN A 233 21.64 -29.62 5.15
CA ASN A 233 21.95 -28.55 6.09
C ASN A 233 20.94 -27.41 6.00
N ALA A 234 20.61 -26.96 4.78
CA ALA A 234 19.65 -25.88 4.57
C ALA A 234 18.25 -26.26 5.09
N VAL A 235 17.74 -27.45 4.75
CA VAL A 235 16.41 -27.91 5.23
C VAL A 235 16.34 -28.03 6.76
N LYS A 236 17.44 -28.44 7.40
CA LYS A 236 17.52 -28.48 8.87
C LYS A 236 17.41 -27.09 9.50
N ASN A 237 17.91 -26.05 8.83
CA ASN A 237 17.89 -24.68 9.32
C ASN A 237 16.60 -23.92 8.96
N THR A 238 15.84 -24.36 7.96
CA THR A 238 14.56 -23.74 7.56
C THR A 238 13.57 -23.52 8.72
N PRO A 239 13.22 -24.52 9.56
CA PRO A 239 12.30 -24.27 10.67
C PRO A 239 12.87 -23.30 11.71
N LEU A 240 14.19 -23.28 11.92
CA LEU A 240 14.84 -22.33 12.84
C LEU A 240 14.76 -20.89 12.30
N PHE A 241 14.99 -20.71 11.00
CA PHE A 241 14.79 -19.44 10.31
C PHE A 241 13.35 -18.95 10.43
N LEU A 242 12.37 -19.80 10.11
CA LEU A 242 10.94 -19.45 10.17
C LEU A 242 10.51 -19.09 11.59
N ARG A 243 10.96 -19.87 12.58
CA ARG A 243 10.70 -19.61 14.00
C ARG A 243 11.27 -18.26 14.42
N TYR A 244 12.54 -18.01 14.12
CA TYR A 244 13.20 -16.76 14.47
C TYR A 244 12.52 -15.57 13.79
N LEU A 245 12.26 -15.63 12.48
CA LEU A 245 11.55 -14.59 11.75
C LEU A 245 10.18 -14.30 12.37
N THR A 246 9.43 -15.34 12.70
CA THR A 246 8.10 -15.23 13.31
C THR A 246 8.15 -14.55 14.68
N ASP A 247 9.07 -14.98 15.55
CA ASP A 247 9.22 -14.41 16.89
C ASP A 247 9.64 -12.93 16.81
N GLN A 248 10.61 -12.59 15.95
CA GLN A 248 11.09 -11.22 15.76
C GLN A 248 10.03 -10.29 15.14
N MET A 249 9.23 -10.81 14.21
CA MET A 249 8.09 -10.09 13.62
C MET A 249 7.05 -9.77 14.70
N HIS A 250 6.64 -10.75 15.50
CA HIS A 250 5.65 -10.54 16.57
C HIS A 250 6.12 -9.53 17.62
N GLU A 251 7.42 -9.47 17.90
CA GLU A 251 8.00 -8.50 18.83
C GLU A 251 7.92 -7.06 18.30
N ARG A 252 8.14 -6.85 17.00
CA ARG A 252 8.30 -5.50 16.39
C ARG A 252 7.09 -4.98 15.65
N VAL A 253 6.21 -5.87 15.19
CA VAL A 253 5.02 -5.54 14.40
C VAL A 253 3.83 -6.25 15.02
N ALA A 254 2.99 -5.48 15.71
CA ALA A 254 1.81 -6.02 16.37
C ALA A 254 0.89 -6.71 15.36
N ARG A 255 0.41 -7.91 15.70
CA ARG A 255 -0.51 -8.73 14.86
C ARG A 255 0.11 -9.25 13.56
N SER A 256 1.44 -9.19 13.40
CA SER A 256 2.13 -9.67 12.22
C SER A 256 1.85 -11.13 11.88
N ARG A 257 2.06 -11.52 10.62
CA ARG A 257 1.99 -12.91 10.16
C ARG A 257 3.20 -13.28 9.33
N VAL A 258 3.68 -14.49 9.57
CA VAL A 258 4.61 -15.19 8.68
C VAL A 258 3.86 -16.43 8.20
N LEU A 259 3.74 -16.58 6.89
CA LEU A 259 3.08 -17.71 6.25
C LEU A 259 4.12 -18.51 5.47
N TRP A 260 4.10 -19.83 5.60
CA TRP A 260 4.92 -20.73 4.80
C TRP A 260 4.09 -21.33 3.67
N TYR A 261 4.63 -21.32 2.46
CA TYR A 261 4.03 -21.99 1.30
C TYR A 261 4.39 -23.48 1.30
N ASP A 262 3.44 -24.35 0.96
CA ASP A 262 3.65 -25.80 0.91
C ASP A 262 4.56 -26.18 -0.27
N SER A 263 5.88 -26.13 -0.07
CA SER A 263 6.87 -26.34 -1.12
C SER A 263 7.90 -27.42 -0.78
N VAL A 264 8.80 -27.16 0.17
CA VAL A 264 9.89 -28.08 0.54
C VAL A 264 9.39 -29.11 1.55
N LEU A 265 9.95 -30.32 1.52
CA LEU A 265 9.68 -31.36 2.50
C LEU A 265 10.86 -31.49 3.49
N GLU A 266 10.65 -32.23 4.58
CA GLU A 266 11.67 -32.48 5.61
C GLU A 266 12.99 -33.09 5.08
N ASN A 267 12.96 -33.75 3.92
CA ASN A 267 14.13 -34.33 3.27
C ASN A 267 14.86 -33.36 2.31
N GLY A 268 14.34 -32.13 2.15
CA GLY A 268 14.87 -31.10 1.25
C GLY A 268 14.29 -31.14 -0.17
N ASP A 269 13.44 -32.11 -0.50
CA ASP A 269 12.83 -32.17 -1.83
C ASP A 269 11.79 -31.07 -2.01
N LEU A 270 11.83 -30.39 -3.15
CA LEU A 270 10.75 -29.50 -3.58
C LEU A 270 9.57 -30.34 -4.09
N ARG A 271 8.50 -30.42 -3.30
CA ARG A 271 7.30 -31.20 -3.64
C ARG A 271 6.05 -30.71 -2.88
N TRP A 272 5.21 -29.95 -3.58
CA TRP A 272 3.91 -29.51 -3.09
C TRP A 272 3.00 -30.69 -2.74
N GLN A 273 2.47 -30.70 -1.51
CA GLN A 273 1.53 -31.72 -1.05
C GLN A 273 0.07 -31.37 -1.34
N ASN A 274 -0.22 -30.10 -1.60
CA ASN A 274 -1.56 -29.51 -1.74
C ASN A 274 -2.41 -29.58 -0.45
N GLU A 275 -1.78 -29.86 0.69
CA GLU A 275 -2.41 -29.96 2.00
C GLU A 275 -1.34 -29.97 3.11
N LEU A 276 -1.76 -29.67 4.34
CA LEU A 276 -0.94 -29.94 5.51
C LEU A 276 -1.07 -31.42 5.90
N ASN A 277 0.03 -32.16 5.84
CA ASN A 277 0.08 -33.56 6.22
C ASN A 277 1.38 -33.90 6.99
N ASN A 278 1.64 -35.17 7.26
CA ASN A 278 2.78 -35.58 8.08
C ASN A 278 4.15 -35.32 7.43
N ARG A 279 4.21 -34.88 6.18
CA ARG A 279 5.47 -34.64 5.44
C ARG A 279 5.93 -33.18 5.46
N ASN A 280 5.03 -32.25 5.77
CA ASN A 280 5.29 -30.81 5.82
C ASN A 280 4.83 -30.18 7.15
N ARG A 281 4.45 -30.98 8.16
CA ARG A 281 3.97 -30.46 9.46
C ARG A 281 5.08 -29.89 10.33
N GLN A 282 6.31 -30.40 10.24
CA GLN A 282 7.43 -29.90 11.06
C GLN A 282 7.82 -28.46 10.74
N GLU A 283 7.44 -27.96 9.56
CA GLU A 283 7.69 -26.58 9.12
C GLU A 283 6.77 -25.55 9.80
N MET A 284 5.78 -26.02 10.58
CA MET A 284 4.70 -25.22 11.19
C MET A 284 4.80 -25.09 12.72
N LEU A 285 5.93 -25.45 13.35
CA LEU A 285 6.18 -25.35 14.80
C LEU A 285 7.16 -24.21 15.14
#